data_AF-A0AA38LHG1-F1
#
_entry.id   AF-A0AA38LHG1-F1
#
_cell.length_a   1.000
_cell.length_b   1.000
_cell.length_c   1.000
_cell.angle_alpha   90.00
_cell.angle_beta   90.00
_cell.angle_gamma   90.00
#
_symmetry.space_group_name_H-M   'P 1'
#
loop_
_entity.id
_entity.type
_entity.pdbx_description
1 polymer ?
#
loop_
_entity_poly.entity_id
_entity_poly.type
_entity_poly.pdbx_seq_one_letter_code
_entity_poly.pdbx_strand_id
1 'polypeptide(L)'
;YFPLFLKLVAWNGVMLEKPFLTLLPGLMAPGSFLPLFPALVDLPTLVLALEKSEWISGSLPGNSADFIQKSQTPENLLQLMDEAYTGSTIEDRGGDSGDENIGSRGDADALFLDLLKDENDGLAERHWTSQGMAATLQAAMGSAQSERLKQAFQVAPRLVEAYFRIALRDVNNSLICALIPLIMARNDALFLDLKFASEIQKRLLEFMLSAFQQSPHFISLLKKPIMDRIGEVYDSRAKTELAMQLCWAIGEHGGGGISHKDVARELFEGLELLLYENLSSSRLALNNNMVGNYGGAILKKSGQARFLCFVVTAIAKLATYHRELIPRARVCLAK
;
A
#
# COMPACT_ATOMS: atom_id res chain seq x y z
N TYR A 1 -17.89 -0.56 9.83
CA TYR A 1 -16.44 -0.31 9.96
C TYR A 1 -16.16 0.03 11.43
N PHE A 2 -15.02 -0.37 12.02
CA PHE A 2 -14.79 -0.35 13.49
C PHE A 2 -13.54 0.45 13.91
N PRO A 3 -13.49 1.76 13.60
CA PRO A 3 -12.29 2.60 13.82
C PRO A 3 -11.88 2.68 15.30
N LEU A 4 -12.84 2.76 16.23
CA LEU A 4 -12.55 2.86 17.67
C LEU A 4 -11.86 1.60 18.23
N PHE A 5 -12.30 0.41 17.80
CA PHE A 5 -11.65 -0.84 18.22
C PHE A 5 -10.21 -0.92 17.74
N LEU A 6 -9.94 -0.46 16.52
CA LEU A 6 -8.59 -0.44 15.96
C LEU A 6 -7.69 0.57 16.66
N LYS A 7 -8.22 1.76 17.01
CA LYS A 7 -7.49 2.75 17.85
C LYS A 7 -7.14 2.18 19.22
N LEU A 8 -8.08 1.46 19.83
CA LEU A 8 -7.90 0.83 21.13
C LEU A 8 -6.84 -0.30 21.09
N VAL A 9 -6.82 -1.11 20.03
CA VAL A 9 -5.76 -2.12 19.80
C VAL A 9 -4.41 -1.45 19.52
N ALA A 10 -4.39 -0.42 18.68
CA ALA A 10 -3.18 0.35 18.39
C ALA A 10 -2.56 0.94 19.67
N TRP A 11 -3.39 1.45 20.57
CA TRP A 11 -2.93 2.10 21.81
C TRP A 11 -2.44 1.12 22.88
N ASN A 12 -3.11 -0.02 23.03
CA ASN A 12 -2.82 -0.98 24.11
C ASN A 12 -1.97 -2.18 23.66
N GLY A 13 -1.67 -2.27 22.37
CA GLY A 13 -0.77 -3.26 21.78
C GLY A 13 -1.11 -4.70 22.14
N VAL A 14 -0.11 -5.42 22.67
CA VAL A 14 -0.16 -6.88 22.91
C VAL A 14 -1.24 -7.27 23.93
N MET A 15 -1.60 -6.39 24.86
CA MET A 15 -2.58 -6.69 25.92
C MET A 15 -3.96 -7.02 25.35
N LEU A 16 -4.32 -6.42 24.21
CA LEU A 16 -5.63 -6.58 23.58
C LEU A 16 -5.60 -7.47 22.33
N GLU A 17 -4.45 -8.04 21.99
CA GLU A 17 -4.29 -8.93 20.83
C GLU A 17 -5.21 -10.15 20.94
N LYS A 18 -5.18 -10.90 22.05
CA LYS A 18 -5.97 -12.13 22.22
C LYS A 18 -7.49 -11.88 22.23
N PRO A 19 -8.02 -10.90 22.99
CA PRO A 19 -9.44 -10.54 22.90
C PRO A 19 -9.84 -10.13 21.48
N PHE A 20 -9.01 -9.32 20.81
CA PHE A 20 -9.31 -8.85 19.46
C PHE A 20 -9.34 -10.00 18.45
N LEU A 21 -8.38 -10.93 18.51
CA LEU A 21 -8.38 -12.15 17.68
C LEU A 21 -9.64 -13.01 17.88
N THR A 22 -10.20 -13.00 19.09
CA THR A 22 -11.44 -13.73 19.40
C THR A 22 -12.66 -13.03 18.78
N LEU A 23 -12.65 -11.70 18.72
CA LEU A 23 -13.73 -10.90 18.12
C LEU A 23 -13.62 -10.77 16.60
N LEU A 24 -12.42 -10.96 16.04
CA LEU A 24 -12.11 -10.72 14.62
C LEU A 24 -13.10 -11.40 13.65
N PRO A 25 -13.52 -12.67 13.81
CA PRO A 25 -14.52 -13.27 12.93
C PRO A 25 -15.85 -12.50 12.91
N GLY A 26 -16.29 -11.97 14.07
CA GLY A 26 -17.51 -11.17 14.17
C GLY A 26 -17.37 -9.78 13.54
N LEU A 27 -16.15 -9.25 13.46
CA LEU A 27 -15.86 -7.98 12.81
C LEU A 27 -15.75 -8.10 11.27
N MET A 28 -15.64 -9.30 10.72
CA MET A 28 -15.51 -9.58 9.28
C MET A 28 -16.87 -9.75 8.58
N ALA A 29 -17.83 -8.88 8.88
CA ALA A 29 -19.09 -8.80 8.16
C ALA A 29 -18.89 -8.28 6.71
N PRO A 30 -19.81 -8.55 5.76
CA PRO A 30 -19.64 -8.15 4.36
C PRO A 30 -19.34 -6.66 4.14
N GLY A 31 -19.92 -5.77 4.96
CA GLY A 31 -19.68 -4.33 4.87
C GLY A 31 -18.41 -3.83 5.55
N SER A 32 -17.77 -4.64 6.38
CA SER A 32 -16.53 -4.28 7.10
C SER A 32 -15.31 -5.06 6.62
N PHE A 33 -15.49 -6.15 5.88
CA PHE A 33 -14.41 -7.02 5.42
C PHE A 33 -13.33 -6.29 4.62
N LEU A 34 -13.70 -5.57 3.54
CA LEU A 34 -12.73 -4.88 2.68
C LEU A 34 -12.05 -3.70 3.40
N PRO A 35 -12.76 -2.82 4.13
CA PRO A 35 -12.11 -1.74 4.89
C PRO A 35 -11.21 -2.24 6.03
N LEU A 36 -11.48 -3.42 6.60
CA LEU A 36 -10.68 -3.94 7.70
C LEU A 36 -9.24 -4.26 7.26
N PHE A 37 -9.04 -4.71 6.02
CA PHE A 37 -7.70 -5.06 5.50
C PHE A 37 -6.67 -3.92 5.61
N PRO A 38 -6.87 -2.74 4.97
CA PRO A 38 -5.90 -1.66 5.08
C PRO A 38 -5.74 -1.20 6.54
N ALA A 39 -6.83 -1.20 7.32
CA ALA A 39 -6.77 -0.78 8.72
C ALA A 39 -5.90 -1.69 9.62
N LEU A 40 -5.81 -2.99 9.31
CA LEU A 40 -4.91 -3.92 10.00
C LEU A 40 -3.46 -3.77 9.54
N VAL A 41 -3.24 -3.56 8.25
CA VAL A 41 -1.90 -3.33 7.68
C VAL A 41 -1.30 -2.02 8.17
N ASP A 42 -2.13 -0.98 8.26
CA ASP A 42 -1.74 0.39 8.62
C ASP A 42 -1.79 0.63 10.15
N LEU A 43 -1.83 -0.43 10.97
CA LEU A 43 -1.84 -0.32 12.42
C LEU A 43 -0.63 0.46 12.97
N PRO A 44 0.62 0.26 12.50
CA PRO A 44 1.75 1.09 12.94
C PRO A 44 1.57 2.57 12.61
N THR A 45 0.95 2.87 11.47
CA THR A 45 0.63 4.25 11.07
C THR A 45 -0.40 4.87 11.98
N LEU A 46 -1.41 4.10 12.41
CA LEU A 46 -2.40 4.54 13.38
C LEU A 46 -1.78 4.82 14.75
N VAL A 47 -0.79 4.03 15.18
CA VAL A 47 -0.04 4.31 16.42
C VAL A 47 0.69 5.64 16.33
N LEU A 48 1.42 5.89 15.24
CA LEU A 48 2.12 7.17 15.07
C LEU A 48 1.17 8.37 15.10
N ALA A 49 0.00 8.24 14.47
CA ALA A 49 -1.02 9.28 14.49
C ALA A 49 -1.54 9.57 15.90
N LEU A 50 -1.84 8.51 16.65
CA LEU A 50 -2.31 8.62 18.02
C LEU A 50 -1.25 9.24 18.92
N GLU A 51 0.01 8.80 18.80
CA GLU A 51 1.13 9.40 19.53
C GLU A 51 1.24 10.88 19.18
N LYS A 52 1.29 11.25 17.90
CA LYS A 52 1.39 12.66 17.48
C LYS A 52 0.23 13.50 18.03
N SER A 53 -0.99 12.96 18.05
CA SER A 53 -2.14 13.64 18.65
C SER A 53 -2.02 13.81 20.18
N GLU A 54 -1.40 12.85 20.87
CA GLU A 54 -1.05 12.96 22.29
C GLU A 54 0.01 14.05 22.48
N TRP A 55 1.00 14.18 21.60
CA TRP A 55 1.97 15.28 21.67
C TRP A 55 1.31 16.65 21.45
N ILE A 56 0.39 16.75 20.49
CA ILE A 56 -0.33 18.00 20.21
C ILE A 56 -1.29 18.34 21.36
N SER A 57 -1.98 17.34 21.92
CA SER A 57 -2.94 17.52 23.03
C SER A 57 -2.25 17.63 24.40
N GLY A 58 -1.04 17.08 24.51
CA GLY A 58 -0.24 16.92 25.72
C GLY A 58 0.90 17.92 25.83
N SER A 59 0.99 18.92 24.93
CA SER A 59 1.83 20.10 25.08
C SER A 59 1.31 21.02 26.21
N LEU A 60 1.41 20.54 27.45
CA LEU A 60 1.84 21.32 28.60
C LEU A 60 2.38 20.34 29.67
N PRO A 61 3.68 20.02 29.59
CA PRO A 61 4.52 20.19 30.76
C PRO A 61 5.79 20.96 30.40
N GLY A 62 5.81 22.25 30.77
CA GLY A 62 7.02 23.00 31.09
C GLY A 62 7.85 23.57 29.92
N ASN A 63 7.87 24.91 29.86
CA ASN A 63 8.78 25.78 29.11
C ASN A 63 8.44 26.03 27.63
N SER A 64 7.41 26.86 27.42
CA SER A 64 7.33 27.94 26.41
C SER A 64 5.98 28.62 26.59
N ALA A 65 5.87 29.51 27.58
CA ALA A 65 4.82 30.52 27.52
C ALA A 65 5.15 31.40 26.30
N ASP A 66 4.34 31.30 25.24
CA ASP A 66 4.06 32.37 24.25
C ASP A 66 3.39 31.91 22.95
N PHE A 67 2.91 30.67 22.83
CA PHE A 67 2.10 30.27 21.67
C PHE A 67 0.85 29.49 22.09
N ILE A 68 -0.12 30.20 22.70
CA ILE A 68 -1.58 30.01 22.54
C ILE A 68 -2.21 31.21 23.26
N GLN A 69 -2.43 32.29 22.52
CA GLN A 69 -3.62 33.15 22.59
C GLN A 69 -3.45 34.27 21.57
N LYS A 70 -3.89 34.00 20.34
CA LYS A 70 -4.62 34.97 19.52
C LYS A 70 -5.19 34.23 18.34
N SER A 71 -6.33 33.57 18.56
CA SER A 71 -7.31 33.40 17.48
C SER A 71 -7.61 34.81 16.95
N GLN A 72 -7.04 35.15 15.79
CA GLN A 72 -7.20 36.41 15.06
C GLN A 72 -8.59 36.56 14.42
N THR A 73 -9.64 36.14 15.13
CA THR A 73 -11.01 36.08 14.60
C THR A 73 -12.03 36.92 15.38
N PRO A 74 -11.96 37.10 16.72
CA PRO A 74 -12.84 38.04 17.40
C PRO A 74 -12.30 39.49 17.38
N GLU A 75 -10.97 39.70 17.35
CA GLU A 75 -10.38 41.05 17.31
C GLU A 75 -10.53 41.69 15.92
N ASN A 76 -10.31 40.93 14.83
CA ASN A 76 -10.48 41.44 13.47
C ASN A 76 -11.95 41.81 13.16
N LEU A 77 -12.92 41.13 13.79
CA LEU A 77 -14.35 41.46 13.67
C LEU A 77 -14.71 42.73 14.44
N LEU A 78 -14.19 42.89 15.67
CA LEU A 78 -14.36 44.15 16.42
C LEU A 78 -13.68 45.32 15.71
N GLN A 79 -12.51 45.10 15.13
CA GLN A 79 -11.75 46.14 14.44
C GLN A 79 -12.41 46.56 13.12
N LEU A 80 -13.01 45.61 12.37
CA LEU A 80 -13.84 45.92 11.19
C LEU A 80 -15.13 46.66 11.55
N MET A 81 -15.73 46.37 12.71
CA MET A 81 -16.90 47.09 13.20
C MET A 81 -16.55 48.51 13.65
N ASP A 82 -15.39 48.71 14.29
CA ASP A 82 -14.89 50.04 14.67
C ASP A 82 -14.44 50.86 13.45
N GLU A 83 -13.86 50.22 12.42
CA GLU A 83 -13.44 50.87 11.17
C GLU A 83 -14.65 51.34 10.34
N ALA A 84 -15.72 50.54 10.28
CA ALA A 84 -16.99 50.94 9.66
C ALA A 84 -17.72 52.05 10.44
N TYR A 85 -17.46 52.19 11.74
CA TYR A 85 -18.10 53.19 12.61
C TYR A 85 -17.31 54.50 12.70
N THR A 86 -15.99 54.48 12.52
CA THR A 86 -15.11 55.66 12.67
C THR A 86 -14.49 56.18 11.37
N GLY A 87 -14.61 55.46 10.26
CA GLY A 87 -14.33 55.97 8.91
C GLY A 87 -12.89 56.41 8.64
N SER A 88 -11.91 55.90 9.41
CA SER A 88 -10.51 56.32 9.28
C SER A 88 -9.68 55.26 8.54
N THR A 89 -9.37 55.53 7.27
CA THR A 89 -8.39 54.75 6.49
C THR A 89 -6.97 55.08 6.96
N ILE A 90 -6.18 54.07 7.35
CA ILE A 90 -4.73 54.25 7.54
C ILE A 90 -3.97 53.39 6.52
N GLU A 91 -3.08 54.09 5.83
CA GLU A 91 -2.19 53.64 4.78
C GLU A 91 -1.15 52.60 5.25
N ASP A 92 -0.73 51.83 4.26
CA ASP A 92 0.36 50.85 4.19
C ASP A 92 1.62 51.22 5.01
N ARG A 93 2.12 50.27 5.82
CA ARG A 93 3.47 50.31 6.40
C ARG A 93 4.02 48.89 6.53
N GLY A 94 4.92 48.56 5.61
CA GLY A 94 5.70 47.32 5.61
C GLY A 94 6.70 47.18 6.78
N GLY A 95 7.13 45.93 6.99
CA GLY A 95 8.21 45.57 7.91
C GLY A 95 8.25 44.08 8.27
N ASP A 96 8.90 43.30 7.41
CA ASP A 96 9.87 42.21 7.68
C ASP A 96 9.60 41.07 8.70
N SER A 97 10.09 39.90 8.31
CA SER A 97 10.43 38.67 9.06
C SER A 97 9.30 37.71 9.47
N GLY A 98 9.29 36.52 8.83
CA GLY A 98 8.45 35.39 9.24
C GLY A 98 8.74 34.12 8.44
N ASP A 99 9.61 33.27 9.02
CA ASP A 99 9.96 31.90 8.65
C ASP A 99 9.02 31.16 7.69
N GLU A 100 9.52 30.87 6.48
CA GLU A 100 8.84 30.06 5.44
C GLU A 100 8.83 28.54 5.73
N ASN A 101 8.71 28.09 6.99
CA ASN A 101 8.75 26.65 7.31
C ASN A 101 7.51 26.09 8.02
N ILE A 102 6.43 26.88 8.14
CA ILE A 102 5.19 26.44 8.82
C ILE A 102 4.26 25.65 7.88
N GLY A 103 4.40 25.79 6.55
CA GLY A 103 3.52 25.13 5.57
C GLY A 103 3.60 23.60 5.61
N SER A 104 4.80 23.02 5.75
CA SER A 104 4.99 21.56 5.73
C SER A 104 4.49 20.86 7.00
N ARG A 105 4.61 21.52 8.16
CA ARG A 105 4.23 20.93 9.46
C ARG A 105 2.72 20.93 9.67
N GLY A 106 2.05 22.00 9.24
CA GLY A 106 0.59 22.11 9.28
C GLY A 106 -0.13 21.07 8.41
N ASP A 107 0.39 20.80 7.21
CA ASP A 107 -0.17 19.78 6.32
C ASP A 107 -0.06 18.36 6.91
N ALA A 108 1.07 18.04 7.54
CA ALA A 108 1.26 16.76 8.22
C ALA A 108 0.30 16.58 9.40
N ASP A 109 0.09 17.63 10.20
CA ASP A 109 -0.81 17.61 11.36
C ASP A 109 -2.28 17.46 10.94
N ALA A 110 -2.70 18.13 9.86
CA ALA A 110 -4.03 17.96 9.29
C ALA A 110 -4.29 16.52 8.81
N LEU A 111 -3.29 15.87 8.21
CA LEU A 111 -3.37 14.49 7.74
C LEU A 111 -3.51 13.48 8.91
N PHE A 112 -2.80 13.68 10.01
CA PHE A 112 -2.93 12.81 11.18
C PHE A 112 -4.27 13.01 11.91
N LEU A 113 -4.78 14.25 11.97
CA LEU A 113 -6.10 14.53 12.52
C LEU A 113 -7.22 13.92 11.65
N ASP A 114 -7.07 13.96 10.33
CA ASP A 114 -7.98 13.30 9.39
C ASP A 114 -7.98 11.77 9.61
N LEU A 115 -6.81 11.18 9.90
CA LEU A 115 -6.71 9.76 10.24
C LEU A 115 -7.49 9.38 11.50
N LEU A 116 -7.54 10.29 12.46
CA LEU A 116 -8.19 10.10 13.74
C LEU A 116 -9.68 10.45 13.73
N LYS A 117 -10.22 10.96 12.64
CA LYS A 117 -11.68 11.15 12.51
C LYS A 117 -12.41 9.82 12.66
N ASP A 118 -13.56 9.88 13.32
CA ASP A 118 -14.42 8.74 13.56
C ASP A 118 -15.40 8.58 12.38
N GLU A 119 -14.87 8.39 11.17
CA GLU A 119 -15.71 8.27 9.99
C GLU A 119 -16.21 6.84 9.85
N ASN A 120 -17.50 6.66 10.12
CA ASN A 120 -18.28 5.46 9.81
C ASN A 120 -18.56 5.31 8.29
N ASP A 121 -18.21 6.31 7.47
CA ASP A 121 -18.51 6.38 6.03
C ASP A 121 -17.57 5.58 5.13
N GLY A 122 -16.87 4.60 5.72
CA GLY A 122 -15.91 3.77 5.01
C GLY A 122 -14.57 4.47 4.88
N LEU A 123 -13.51 3.68 4.97
CA LEU A 123 -12.17 4.16 4.68
C LEU A 123 -12.14 4.57 3.20
N ALA A 124 -12.29 5.86 2.91
CA ALA A 124 -11.86 6.40 1.62
C ALA A 124 -10.44 5.87 1.36
N GLU A 125 -10.17 5.42 0.14
CA GLU A 125 -8.92 4.76 -0.24
C GLU A 125 -7.73 5.66 0.17
N ARG A 126 -7.16 5.43 1.35
CA ARG A 126 -6.24 6.40 1.97
C ARG A 126 -4.93 6.37 1.21
N HIS A 127 -4.48 7.54 0.76
CA HIS A 127 -3.35 7.72 -0.15
C HIS A 127 -2.02 7.66 0.62
N TRP A 128 -1.80 6.54 1.33
CA TRP A 128 -0.54 6.25 2.03
C TRP A 128 0.68 6.20 1.10
N THR A 129 0.43 6.16 -0.20
CA THR A 129 1.42 6.15 -1.29
C THR A 129 1.93 7.55 -1.67
N SER A 130 1.41 8.64 -1.10
CA SER A 130 1.94 9.96 -1.44
C SER A 130 3.34 10.15 -0.86
N GLN A 131 4.27 10.65 -1.68
CA GLN A 131 5.66 10.87 -1.27
C GLN A 131 5.78 11.83 -0.08
N GLY A 132 4.80 12.74 0.09
CA GLY A 132 4.68 13.61 1.28
C GLY A 132 4.33 12.84 2.57
N MET A 133 3.52 11.77 2.49
CA MET A 133 3.18 10.96 3.66
C MET A 133 4.37 10.10 4.12
N ALA A 134 5.13 9.53 3.20
CA ALA A 134 6.34 8.77 3.55
C ALA A 134 7.37 9.64 4.29
N ALA A 135 7.59 10.87 3.81
CA ALA A 135 8.49 11.82 4.47
C ALA A 135 8.01 12.24 5.87
N THR A 136 6.69 12.45 6.04
CA THR A 136 6.12 12.82 7.34
C THR A 136 6.12 11.66 8.32
N LEU A 137 5.91 10.42 7.87
CA LEU A 137 6.06 9.22 8.71
C LEU A 137 7.52 9.04 9.14
N GLN A 138 8.47 9.20 8.23
CA GLN A 138 9.88 9.13 8.55
C GLN A 138 10.31 10.22 9.55
N ALA A 139 9.79 11.43 9.41
CA ALA A 139 10.01 12.52 10.36
C ALA A 139 9.37 12.22 11.73
N ALA A 140 8.18 11.62 11.76
CA ALA A 140 7.48 11.26 12.99
C ALA A 140 8.11 10.07 13.74
N MET A 141 8.77 9.15 13.04
CA MET A 141 9.47 8.02 13.67
C MET A 141 10.66 8.44 14.54
N GLY A 142 11.25 9.63 14.30
CA GLY A 142 12.41 10.12 15.04
C GLY A 142 13.59 9.13 15.04
N SER A 143 14.54 9.30 15.96
CA SER A 143 15.69 8.39 16.13
C SER A 143 15.42 7.21 17.08
N ALA A 144 14.34 7.25 17.86
CA ALA A 144 14.00 6.24 18.85
C ALA A 144 12.55 5.78 18.68
N GLN A 145 12.36 4.53 18.26
CA GLN A 145 11.04 3.92 18.11
C GLN A 145 10.36 3.76 19.47
N SER A 146 9.11 4.22 19.59
CA SER A 146 8.30 4.04 20.79
C SER A 146 8.03 2.56 21.06
N GLU A 147 7.82 2.21 22.34
CA GLU A 147 7.50 0.83 22.72
C GLU A 147 6.16 0.38 22.12
N ARG A 148 5.20 1.31 21.96
CA ARG A 148 3.91 1.04 21.32
C ARG A 148 4.08 0.72 19.83
N LEU A 149 4.94 1.45 19.12
CA LEU A 149 5.22 1.18 17.71
C LEU A 149 5.85 -0.21 17.51
N LYS A 150 6.78 -0.60 18.40
CA LYS A 150 7.36 -1.96 18.38
C LYS A 150 6.30 -3.04 18.62
N GLN A 151 5.36 -2.81 19.54
CA GLN A 151 4.24 -3.72 19.76
C GLN A 151 3.33 -3.80 18.52
N ALA A 152 3.07 -2.69 17.85
CA ALA A 152 2.28 -2.68 16.62
C ALA A 152 2.95 -3.49 15.49
N PHE A 153 4.28 -3.42 15.35
CA PHE A 153 5.01 -4.28 14.40
C PHE A 153 4.87 -5.77 14.71
N GLN A 154 4.67 -6.17 15.97
CA GLN A 154 4.46 -7.57 16.34
C GLN A 154 3.00 -8.01 16.18
N VAL A 155 2.05 -7.13 16.54
CA VAL A 155 0.62 -7.45 16.55
C VAL A 155 0.04 -7.45 15.14
N ALA A 156 0.36 -6.45 14.31
CA ALA A 156 -0.25 -6.28 12.99
C ALA A 156 -0.08 -7.50 12.05
N PRO A 157 1.12 -8.12 11.89
CA PRO A 157 1.26 -9.29 11.03
C PRO A 157 0.42 -10.48 11.48
N ARG A 158 0.25 -10.67 12.80
CA ARG A 158 -0.58 -11.74 13.37
C ARG A 158 -2.07 -11.50 13.15
N LEU A 159 -2.51 -10.24 13.24
CA LEU A 159 -3.89 -9.87 12.92
C LEU A 159 -4.19 -10.07 11.43
N VAL A 160 -3.26 -9.67 10.56
CA VAL A 160 -3.38 -9.87 9.10
C VAL A 160 -3.41 -11.37 8.76
N GLU A 161 -2.58 -12.17 9.40
CA GLU A 161 -2.59 -13.64 9.23
C GLU A 161 -3.92 -14.25 9.67
N ALA A 162 -4.45 -13.86 10.83
CA ALA A 162 -5.75 -14.33 11.31
C ALA A 162 -6.89 -13.89 10.38
N TYR A 163 -6.85 -12.64 9.90
CA TYR A 163 -7.80 -12.10 8.92
C TYR A 163 -7.80 -12.93 7.64
N PHE A 164 -6.63 -13.22 7.07
CA PHE A 164 -6.51 -14.04 5.87
C PHE A 164 -6.96 -15.49 6.08
N ARG A 165 -6.63 -16.09 7.22
CA ARG A 165 -7.07 -17.44 7.56
C ARG A 165 -8.60 -17.54 7.66
N ILE A 166 -9.25 -16.54 8.24
CA ILE A 166 -10.72 -16.47 8.32
C ILE A 166 -11.31 -16.19 6.93
N ALA A 167 -10.70 -15.28 6.17
CA ALA A 167 -11.14 -14.93 4.83
C ALA A 167 -11.21 -16.14 3.89
N LEU A 168 -10.15 -16.97 3.88
CA LEU A 168 -10.09 -18.19 3.05
C LEU A 168 -11.06 -19.30 3.50
N ARG A 169 -11.64 -19.20 4.70
CA ARG A 169 -12.51 -20.23 5.27
C ARG A 169 -13.99 -19.86 5.18
N ASP A 170 -14.30 -18.63 5.58
CA ASP A 170 -15.67 -18.24 5.94
C ASP A 170 -16.24 -17.11 5.05
N VAL A 171 -15.40 -16.45 4.25
CA VAL A 171 -15.81 -15.30 3.41
C VAL A 171 -16.14 -15.74 1.99
N ASN A 172 -17.11 -15.07 1.35
CA ASN A 172 -17.54 -15.38 0.00
C ASN A 172 -16.51 -14.99 -1.08
N ASN A 173 -16.52 -15.74 -2.17
CA ASN A 173 -15.59 -15.57 -3.28
C ASN A 173 -15.61 -14.17 -3.91
N SER A 174 -16.76 -13.47 -3.93
CA SER A 174 -16.83 -12.11 -4.50
C SER A 174 -16.05 -11.09 -3.66
N LEU A 175 -16.11 -11.17 -2.33
CA LEU A 175 -15.33 -10.29 -1.47
C LEU A 175 -13.84 -10.65 -1.51
N ILE A 176 -13.49 -11.94 -1.55
CA ILE A 176 -12.10 -12.38 -1.74
C ILE A 176 -11.54 -11.85 -3.07
N CYS A 177 -12.32 -11.95 -4.15
CA CYS A 177 -11.93 -11.44 -5.46
C CYS A 177 -11.72 -9.91 -5.45
N ALA A 178 -12.58 -9.17 -4.73
CA ALA A 178 -12.44 -7.72 -4.57
C ALA A 178 -11.25 -7.32 -3.68
N LEU A 179 -10.83 -8.19 -2.76
CA LEU A 179 -9.69 -7.95 -1.88
C LEU A 179 -8.33 -8.07 -2.61
N ILE A 180 -8.22 -8.95 -3.59
CA ILE A 180 -6.94 -9.22 -4.28
C ILE A 180 -6.32 -7.95 -4.90
N PRO A 181 -7.05 -7.11 -5.66
CA PRO A 181 -6.50 -5.84 -6.15
C PRO A 181 -6.02 -4.88 -5.05
N LEU A 182 -6.72 -4.85 -3.91
CA LEU A 182 -6.30 -4.04 -2.75
C LEU A 182 -4.96 -4.54 -2.18
N ILE A 183 -4.79 -5.86 -2.10
CA ILE A 183 -3.54 -6.49 -1.68
C ILE A 183 -2.41 -6.15 -2.65
N MET A 184 -2.66 -6.27 -3.97
CA MET A 184 -1.67 -5.94 -5.00
C MET A 184 -1.24 -4.47 -4.89
N ALA A 185 -2.18 -3.55 -4.68
CA ALA A 185 -1.89 -2.12 -4.52
C ALA A 185 -1.07 -1.81 -3.27
N ARG A 186 -1.26 -2.58 -2.19
CA ARG A 186 -0.57 -2.38 -0.91
C ARG A 186 0.80 -3.05 -0.83
N ASN A 187 1.12 -3.99 -1.71
CA ASN A 187 2.36 -4.77 -1.63
C ASN A 187 3.65 -3.93 -1.61
N ASP A 188 3.69 -2.80 -2.31
CA ASP A 188 4.84 -1.87 -2.35
C ASP A 188 4.62 -0.59 -1.55
N ALA A 189 3.48 -0.46 -0.87
CA ALA A 189 3.04 0.74 -0.16
C ALA A 189 2.83 0.44 1.33
N LEU A 190 3.83 -0.20 1.95
CA LEU A 190 3.81 -0.57 3.36
C LEU A 190 4.60 0.43 4.20
N PHE A 191 4.41 0.33 5.52
CA PHE A 191 5.14 1.12 6.50
C PHE A 191 6.66 0.96 6.38
N LEU A 192 7.41 2.04 6.68
CA LEU A 192 8.86 2.21 6.43
C LEU A 192 9.79 1.37 7.33
N ASP A 193 9.34 0.23 7.86
CA ASP A 193 10.19 -0.75 8.57
C ASP A 193 10.40 -2.00 7.72
N LEU A 194 11.66 -2.29 7.36
CA LEU A 194 12.00 -3.38 6.44
C LEU A 194 11.58 -4.76 6.95
N LYS A 195 11.67 -5.01 8.26
CA LYS A 195 11.32 -6.32 8.84
C LYS A 195 9.82 -6.51 8.79
N PHE A 196 9.07 -5.54 9.30
CA PHE A 196 7.62 -5.51 9.26
C PHE A 196 7.09 -5.62 7.83
N ALA A 197 7.58 -4.78 6.91
CA ALA A 197 7.16 -4.78 5.52
C ALA A 197 7.39 -6.16 4.87
N SER A 198 8.55 -6.78 5.10
CA SER A 198 8.84 -8.12 4.57
C SER A 198 7.90 -9.20 5.13
N GLU A 199 7.51 -9.11 6.41
CA GLU A 199 6.59 -10.05 7.05
C GLU A 199 5.16 -9.93 6.51
N ILE A 200 4.71 -8.68 6.28
CA ILE A 200 3.40 -8.41 5.69
C ILE A 200 3.39 -8.84 4.23
N GLN A 201 4.38 -8.43 3.43
CA GLN A 201 4.50 -8.83 2.02
C GLN A 201 4.41 -10.33 1.84
N LYS A 202 5.14 -11.09 2.67
CA LYS A 202 5.07 -12.55 2.64
C LYS A 202 3.64 -13.06 2.83
N ARG A 203 2.91 -12.55 3.83
CA ARG A 203 1.51 -12.94 4.10
C ARG A 203 0.55 -12.51 2.99
N LEU A 204 0.75 -11.33 2.41
CA LEU A 204 -0.02 -10.84 1.24
C LEU A 204 0.13 -11.82 0.06
N LEU A 205 1.37 -12.18 -0.25
CA LEU A 205 1.72 -13.09 -1.33
C LEU A 205 1.15 -14.51 -1.09
N GLU A 206 1.32 -15.06 0.12
CA GLU A 206 0.79 -16.38 0.50
C GLU A 206 -0.74 -16.44 0.43
N PHE A 207 -1.43 -15.38 0.87
CA PHE A 207 -2.89 -15.29 0.75
C PHE A 207 -3.34 -15.27 -0.71
N MET A 208 -2.72 -14.45 -1.57
CA MET A 208 -3.07 -14.40 -3.00
C MET A 208 -2.88 -15.75 -3.68
N LEU A 209 -1.77 -16.45 -3.40
CA LEU A 209 -1.55 -17.82 -3.90
C LEU A 209 -2.65 -18.77 -3.47
N SER A 210 -2.99 -18.75 -2.17
CA SER A 210 -4.04 -19.61 -1.61
C SER A 210 -5.41 -19.30 -2.22
N ALA A 211 -5.72 -18.02 -2.44
CA ALA A 211 -6.97 -17.58 -3.07
C ALA A 211 -7.07 -18.04 -4.53
N PHE A 212 -6.00 -17.91 -5.32
CA PHE A 212 -5.98 -18.42 -6.70
C PHE A 212 -6.04 -19.95 -6.76
N GLN A 213 -5.41 -20.64 -5.81
CA GLN A 213 -5.48 -22.10 -5.73
C GLN A 213 -6.89 -22.61 -5.41
N GLN A 214 -7.59 -21.97 -4.45
CA GLN A 214 -8.97 -22.33 -4.12
C GLN A 214 -9.96 -21.94 -5.23
N SER A 215 -9.72 -20.81 -5.91
CA SER A 215 -10.61 -20.24 -6.91
C SER A 215 -9.86 -19.75 -8.14
N PRO A 216 -9.44 -20.66 -9.05
CA PRO A 216 -8.68 -20.32 -10.26
C PRO A 216 -9.33 -19.24 -11.13
N HIS A 217 -10.67 -19.25 -11.21
CA HIS A 217 -11.45 -18.29 -12.00
C HIS A 217 -11.21 -16.82 -11.63
N PHE A 218 -10.70 -16.52 -10.42
CA PHE A 218 -10.30 -15.16 -10.05
C PHE A 218 -9.28 -14.54 -11.00
N ILE A 219 -8.38 -15.35 -11.57
CA ILE A 219 -7.38 -14.86 -12.55
C ILE A 219 -8.08 -14.30 -13.78
N SER A 220 -9.16 -14.95 -14.22
CA SER A 220 -9.94 -14.45 -15.37
C SER A 220 -10.68 -13.15 -15.06
N LEU A 221 -11.24 -13.04 -13.86
CA LEU A 221 -11.95 -11.84 -13.39
C LEU A 221 -11.00 -10.66 -13.18
N LEU A 222 -9.79 -10.93 -12.70
CA LEU A 222 -8.77 -9.95 -12.35
C LEU A 222 -7.70 -9.76 -13.42
N LYS A 223 -7.96 -10.21 -14.66
CA LYS A 223 -7.04 -10.10 -15.81
C LYS A 223 -6.39 -8.73 -15.91
N LYS A 224 -7.19 -7.66 -15.87
CA LYS A 224 -6.71 -6.29 -16.02
C LYS A 224 -5.82 -5.87 -14.83
N PRO A 225 -6.27 -5.92 -13.57
CA PRO A 225 -5.40 -5.65 -12.42
C PRO A 225 -4.10 -6.46 -12.40
N ILE A 226 -4.16 -7.74 -12.80
CA ILE A 226 -2.99 -8.61 -12.86
C ILE A 226 -2.00 -8.11 -13.94
N MET A 227 -2.48 -7.88 -15.16
CA MET A 227 -1.62 -7.42 -16.25
C MET A 227 -1.07 -6.03 -16.03
N ASP A 228 -1.83 -5.13 -15.39
CA ASP A 228 -1.35 -3.80 -15.01
C ASP A 228 -0.15 -3.93 -14.06
N ARG A 229 -0.21 -4.82 -13.06
CA ARG A 229 0.90 -5.05 -12.11
C ARG A 229 2.10 -5.75 -12.75
N ILE A 230 1.87 -6.67 -13.69
CA ILE A 230 2.97 -7.31 -14.42
C ILE A 230 3.61 -6.29 -15.38
N GLY A 231 2.86 -5.38 -15.99
CA GLY A 231 3.38 -4.39 -16.92
C GLY A 231 4.13 -3.20 -16.29
N GLU A 232 4.16 -3.10 -14.96
CA GLU A 232 4.83 -2.00 -14.26
C GLU A 232 6.36 -2.04 -14.37
N VAL A 233 6.97 -0.87 -14.19
CA VAL A 233 8.42 -0.75 -14.04
C VAL A 233 8.85 -1.35 -12.69
N TYR A 234 9.78 -2.31 -12.76
CA TYR A 234 10.28 -3.04 -11.60
C TYR A 234 11.38 -2.26 -10.85
N ASP A 235 10.97 -1.23 -10.11
CA ASP A 235 11.88 -0.40 -9.32
C ASP A 235 12.21 -0.98 -7.94
N SER A 236 11.31 -1.81 -7.40
CA SER A 236 11.44 -2.43 -6.09
C SER A 236 11.45 -3.96 -6.17
N ARG A 237 12.11 -4.61 -5.20
CA ARG A 237 12.09 -6.07 -5.08
C ARG A 237 10.66 -6.60 -4.88
N ALA A 238 9.82 -5.86 -4.14
CA ALA A 238 8.45 -6.26 -3.85
C ALA A 238 7.59 -6.31 -5.12
N LYS A 239 7.72 -5.33 -6.01
CA LYS A 239 7.07 -5.33 -7.33
C LYS A 239 7.51 -6.52 -8.19
N THR A 240 8.81 -6.79 -8.22
CA THR A 240 9.37 -7.92 -8.99
C THR A 240 8.85 -9.27 -8.49
N GLU A 241 8.87 -9.52 -7.18
CA GLU A 241 8.38 -10.79 -6.60
C GLU A 241 6.86 -10.95 -6.82
N LEU A 242 6.09 -9.86 -6.69
CA LEU A 242 4.65 -9.87 -7.01
C LEU A 242 4.42 -10.23 -8.48
N ALA A 243 5.10 -9.58 -9.41
CA ALA A 243 4.96 -9.86 -10.84
C ALA A 243 5.34 -11.31 -11.17
N MET A 244 6.42 -11.85 -10.60
CA MET A 244 6.79 -13.27 -10.76
C MET A 244 5.69 -14.20 -10.25
N GLN A 245 5.12 -13.92 -9.08
CA GLN A 245 4.05 -14.72 -8.50
C GLN A 245 2.78 -14.71 -9.37
N LEU A 246 2.43 -13.54 -9.93
CA LEU A 246 1.29 -13.41 -10.82
C LEU A 246 1.50 -14.15 -12.14
N CYS A 247 2.70 -14.06 -12.74
CA CYS A 247 3.07 -14.88 -13.89
C CYS A 247 2.93 -16.38 -13.59
N TRP A 248 3.45 -16.83 -12.44
CA TRP A 248 3.31 -18.22 -12.02
C TRP A 248 1.84 -18.63 -11.89
N ALA A 249 1.01 -17.81 -11.24
CA ALA A 249 -0.41 -18.09 -11.04
C ALA A 249 -1.17 -18.20 -12.37
N ILE A 250 -0.91 -17.30 -13.32
CA ILE A 250 -1.50 -17.36 -14.68
C ILE A 250 -1.19 -18.71 -15.34
N GLY A 251 0.08 -19.12 -15.32
CA GLY A 251 0.51 -20.38 -15.93
C GLY A 251 -0.06 -21.59 -15.22
N GLU A 252 0.06 -21.66 -13.90
CA GLU A 252 -0.38 -22.82 -13.08
C GLU A 252 -1.88 -23.09 -13.24
N HIS A 253 -2.68 -22.04 -13.27
CA HIS A 253 -4.14 -22.13 -13.29
C HIS A 253 -4.75 -21.90 -14.67
N GLY A 254 -3.92 -21.89 -15.73
CA GLY A 254 -4.39 -21.76 -17.10
C GLY A 254 -5.20 -20.50 -17.37
N GLY A 255 -4.85 -19.37 -16.75
CA GLY A 255 -5.54 -18.08 -16.96
C GLY A 255 -6.98 -18.01 -16.44
N GLY A 256 -7.37 -18.91 -15.53
CA GLY A 256 -8.72 -18.95 -14.97
C GLY A 256 -9.40 -20.33 -15.04
N GLY A 257 -8.78 -21.28 -15.74
CA GLY A 257 -9.33 -22.61 -15.98
C GLY A 257 -9.80 -22.81 -17.43
N ILE A 258 -10.31 -24.01 -17.73
CA ILE A 258 -10.49 -24.49 -19.11
C ILE A 258 -11.62 -23.77 -19.87
N SER A 259 -12.56 -23.18 -19.12
CA SER A 259 -13.69 -22.40 -19.65
C SER A 259 -13.30 -21.00 -20.10
N HIS A 260 -12.16 -20.47 -19.66
CA HIS A 260 -11.78 -19.07 -19.86
C HIS A 260 -10.79 -18.87 -21.01
N LYS A 261 -11.09 -19.46 -22.17
CA LYS A 261 -10.18 -19.46 -23.34
C LYS A 261 -9.84 -18.06 -23.86
N ASP A 262 -10.84 -17.19 -23.98
CA ASP A 262 -10.62 -15.83 -24.51
C ASP A 262 -9.74 -15.01 -23.57
N VAL A 263 -9.98 -15.11 -22.27
CA VAL A 263 -9.14 -14.45 -21.26
C VAL A 263 -7.73 -15.03 -21.25
N ALA A 264 -7.58 -16.36 -21.37
CA ALA A 264 -6.27 -16.99 -21.48
C ALA A 264 -5.50 -16.53 -22.73
N ARG A 265 -6.18 -16.31 -23.86
CA ARG A 265 -5.57 -15.76 -25.08
C ARG A 265 -5.06 -14.34 -24.85
N GLU A 266 -5.86 -13.48 -24.22
CA GLU A 266 -5.45 -12.10 -23.92
C GLU A 266 -4.29 -12.04 -22.90
N LEU A 267 -4.31 -12.89 -21.87
CA LEU A 267 -3.19 -13.02 -20.93
C LEU A 267 -1.93 -13.50 -21.64
N PHE A 268 -2.06 -14.46 -22.56
CA PHE A 268 -0.94 -14.92 -23.38
C PHE A 268 -0.35 -13.79 -24.21
N GLU A 269 -1.19 -13.00 -24.87
CA GLU A 269 -0.76 -11.85 -25.68
C GLU A 269 -0.02 -10.80 -24.86
N GLY A 270 -0.52 -10.50 -23.65
CA GLY A 270 0.15 -9.61 -22.72
C GLY A 270 1.52 -10.13 -22.28
N LEU A 271 1.63 -11.42 -21.94
CA LEU A 271 2.89 -12.05 -21.57
C LEU A 271 3.89 -12.12 -22.76
N GLU A 272 3.38 -12.35 -23.97
CA GLU A 272 4.18 -12.36 -25.20
C GLU A 272 4.77 -10.97 -25.49
N LEU A 273 3.97 -9.90 -25.35
CA LEU A 273 4.44 -8.53 -25.50
C LEU A 273 5.57 -8.22 -24.49
N LEU A 274 5.34 -8.54 -23.21
CA LEU A 274 6.32 -8.35 -22.15
C LEU A 274 7.63 -9.10 -22.40
N LEU A 275 7.54 -10.33 -22.92
CA LEU A 275 8.72 -11.10 -23.30
C LEU A 275 9.53 -10.37 -24.38
N TYR A 276 8.88 -9.87 -25.43
CA TYR A 276 9.55 -9.19 -26.53
C TYR A 276 10.15 -7.83 -26.13
N GLU A 277 9.45 -7.05 -25.30
CA GLU A 277 9.97 -5.79 -24.76
C GLU A 277 11.24 -6.02 -23.92
N ASN A 278 11.22 -7.03 -23.04
CA ASN A 278 12.35 -7.36 -22.18
C ASN A 278 13.55 -7.92 -22.96
N LEU A 279 13.32 -8.78 -23.97
CA LEU A 279 14.38 -9.29 -24.84
C LEU A 279 15.03 -8.16 -25.66
N SER A 280 14.22 -7.21 -26.15
CA SER A 280 14.72 -6.06 -26.91
C SER A 280 15.55 -5.12 -26.03
N SER A 281 15.08 -4.87 -24.80
CA SER A 281 15.80 -4.07 -23.80
C SER A 281 17.12 -4.71 -23.37
N SER A 282 17.15 -6.04 -23.23
CA SER A 282 18.39 -6.77 -22.91
C SER A 282 19.45 -6.67 -24.03
N ARG A 283 19.04 -6.61 -25.30
CA ARG A 283 19.97 -6.45 -26.44
C ARG A 283 20.57 -5.05 -26.46
N LEU A 284 19.77 -4.02 -26.20
CA LEU A 284 20.23 -2.62 -26.12
C LEU A 284 21.15 -2.39 -24.91
N ALA A 285 20.84 -2.99 -23.75
CA ALA A 285 21.67 -2.91 -22.56
C ALA A 285 23.06 -3.56 -22.76
N LEU A 286 23.17 -4.59 -23.62
CA LEU A 286 24.45 -5.23 -23.92
C LEU A 286 25.40 -4.28 -24.69
N ASN A 287 24.86 -3.41 -25.55
CA ASN A 287 25.64 -2.43 -26.30
C ASN A 287 26.11 -1.23 -25.46
N ASN A 288 25.41 -0.90 -24.37
CA ASN A 288 25.72 0.27 -23.53
C ASN A 288 26.63 -0.03 -22.33
N ASN A 289 26.98 -1.30 -22.07
CA ASN A 289 27.77 -1.72 -20.89
C ASN A 289 29.27 -1.40 -20.96
N MET A 290 29.72 -0.48 -21.82
CA MET A 290 31.13 -0.05 -21.85
C MET A 290 31.49 0.98 -20.76
N VAL A 291 30.53 1.52 -20.01
CA VAL A 291 30.80 2.55 -18.99
C VAL A 291 30.08 2.28 -17.65
N GLY A 292 30.83 1.67 -16.73
CA GLY A 292 30.79 1.88 -15.27
C GLY A 292 29.46 1.80 -14.49
N ASN A 293 29.09 0.61 -14.00
CA ASN A 293 28.57 0.35 -12.62
C ASN A 293 28.33 -1.16 -12.41
N TYR A 294 29.39 -1.93 -12.15
CA TYR A 294 29.35 -3.40 -12.20
C TYR A 294 28.48 -4.07 -11.13
N GLY A 295 28.37 -3.52 -9.91
CA GLY A 295 27.66 -4.19 -8.80
C GLY A 295 26.13 -4.13 -8.91
N GLY A 296 25.56 -2.94 -9.16
CA GLY A 296 24.11 -2.75 -9.29
C GLY A 296 23.53 -3.31 -10.59
N ALA A 297 24.33 -3.33 -11.67
CA ALA A 297 23.92 -3.87 -12.96
C ALA A 297 23.76 -5.40 -12.91
N ILE A 298 24.63 -6.13 -12.20
CA ILE A 298 24.57 -7.60 -12.11
C ILE A 298 23.32 -8.06 -11.35
N LEU A 299 22.96 -7.41 -10.24
CA LEU A 299 21.77 -7.76 -9.46
C LEU A 299 20.47 -7.50 -10.24
N LYS A 300 20.37 -6.34 -10.92
CA LYS A 300 19.23 -6.02 -11.80
C LYS A 300 19.12 -7.00 -12.97
N LYS A 301 20.25 -7.38 -13.58
CA LYS A 301 20.31 -8.34 -14.69
C LYS A 301 19.91 -9.75 -14.26
N SER A 302 20.30 -10.19 -13.05
CA SER A 302 19.89 -11.47 -12.46
C SER A 302 18.38 -11.50 -12.16
N GLY A 303 17.84 -10.43 -11.59
CA GLY A 303 16.40 -10.29 -11.34
C GLY A 303 15.57 -10.32 -12.62
N GLN A 304 16.05 -9.65 -13.68
CA GLN A 304 15.40 -9.63 -14.99
C GLN A 304 15.43 -11.00 -15.67
N ALA A 305 16.54 -11.73 -15.62
CA ALA A 305 16.65 -13.08 -16.17
C ALA A 305 15.71 -14.06 -15.43
N ARG A 306 15.64 -13.96 -14.09
CA ARG A 306 14.70 -14.75 -13.30
C ARG A 306 13.25 -14.41 -13.67
N PHE A 307 12.90 -13.13 -13.80
CA PHE A 307 11.55 -12.72 -14.19
C PHE A 307 11.16 -13.27 -15.56
N LEU A 308 12.05 -13.17 -16.55
CA LEU A 308 11.83 -13.74 -17.87
C LEU A 308 11.59 -15.26 -17.83
N CYS A 309 12.28 -16.00 -16.97
CA CYS A 309 12.03 -17.42 -16.77
C CYS A 309 10.59 -17.70 -16.29
N PHE A 310 10.06 -16.86 -15.39
CA PHE A 310 8.67 -16.96 -14.95
C PHE A 310 7.68 -16.65 -16.09
N VAL A 311 7.96 -15.62 -16.91
CA VAL A 311 7.12 -15.28 -18.08
C VAL A 311 7.11 -16.43 -19.10
N VAL A 312 8.29 -16.95 -19.47
CA VAL A 312 8.44 -18.09 -20.39
C VAL A 312 7.72 -19.32 -19.84
N THR A 313 7.89 -19.62 -18.55
CA THR A 313 7.20 -20.74 -17.90
C THR A 313 5.68 -20.55 -17.92
N ALA A 314 5.20 -19.33 -17.68
CA ALA A 314 3.78 -19.00 -17.73
C ALA A 314 3.21 -19.20 -19.14
N ILE A 315 3.88 -18.69 -20.17
CA ILE A 315 3.54 -18.88 -21.58
C ILE A 315 3.46 -20.37 -21.94
N ALA A 316 4.48 -21.14 -21.54
CA ALA A 316 4.53 -22.58 -21.81
C ALA A 316 3.39 -23.33 -21.12
N LYS A 317 3.14 -23.07 -19.83
CA LYS A 317 2.05 -23.70 -19.07
C LYS A 317 0.67 -23.30 -19.59
N LEU A 318 0.49 -22.03 -19.96
CA LEU A 318 -0.77 -21.55 -20.51
C LEU A 318 -1.07 -22.22 -21.85
N ALA A 319 -0.05 -22.45 -22.69
CA ALA A 319 -0.19 -23.17 -23.95
C ALA A 319 -0.40 -24.68 -23.80
N THR A 320 0.16 -25.33 -22.77
CA THR A 320 -0.17 -26.73 -22.48
C THR A 320 -1.60 -26.88 -21.97
N TYR A 321 -2.08 -25.90 -21.19
CA TYR A 321 -3.45 -25.84 -20.71
C TYR A 321 -4.45 -25.56 -21.85
N HIS A 322 -4.15 -24.59 -22.72
CA HIS A 322 -4.96 -24.19 -23.87
C HIS A 322 -4.25 -24.50 -25.19
N ARG A 323 -4.54 -25.67 -25.75
CA ARG A 323 -3.81 -26.25 -26.91
C ARG A 323 -3.77 -25.36 -28.16
N GLU A 324 -4.73 -24.46 -28.32
CA GLU A 324 -4.77 -23.48 -29.42
C GLU A 324 -3.59 -22.49 -29.40
N LEU A 325 -2.96 -22.27 -28.25
CA LEU A 325 -1.84 -21.34 -28.10
C LEU A 325 -0.48 -21.99 -28.39
N ILE A 326 -0.40 -23.32 -28.54
CA ILE A 326 0.85 -24.07 -28.75
C ILE A 326 1.66 -23.55 -29.95
N PRO A 327 1.08 -23.27 -31.14
CA PRO A 327 1.85 -22.77 -32.27
C PRO A 327 2.52 -21.42 -31.99
N ARG A 328 1.79 -20.47 -31.37
CA ARG A 328 2.36 -19.16 -30.95
C ARG A 328 3.44 -19.34 -29.90
N ALA A 329 3.18 -20.15 -28.87
CA ALA A 329 4.16 -20.41 -27.80
C ALA A 329 5.48 -20.95 -28.34
N ARG A 330 5.45 -21.86 -29.32
CA ARG A 330 6.68 -22.37 -29.96
C ARG A 330 7.50 -21.26 -30.62
N VAL A 331 6.85 -20.27 -31.25
CA VAL A 331 7.53 -19.12 -31.87
C VAL A 331 8.09 -18.18 -30.81
N CYS A 332 7.36 -17.95 -29.71
CA CYS A 332 7.85 -17.13 -28.60
C CYS A 332 9.08 -17.74 -27.93
N LEU A 333 9.04 -19.06 -27.66
CA LEU A 333 10.08 -19.79 -26.91
C LEU A 333 11.32 -20.11 -27.74
N ALA A 334 11.25 -20.02 -29.07
CA ALA A 334 12.39 -20.24 -29.95
C ALA A 334 13.32 -19.02 -30.09
N LYS A 335 12.91 -17.85 -29.59
CA LYS A 335 13.65 -16.58 -29.68
C LYS A 335 14.45 -16.29 -28.41
#